data_AF-A0A1C5QV04-F1
#
_entry.id   AF-A0A1C5QV04-F1
#
_cell.length_a   1.000
_cell.length_b   1.000
_cell.length_c   1.000
_cell.angle_alpha   90.00
_cell.angle_beta   90.00
_cell.angle_gamma   90.00
#
_symmetry.space_group_name_H-M   'P 1'
#
loop_
_entity.id
_entity.type
_entity.pdbx_description
1 polymer ?
#
loop_
_entity_poly.entity_id
_entity_poly.type
_entity_poly.pdbx_seq_one_letter_code
_entity_poly.pdbx_strand_id
1 'polypeptide(L)'
;MRGFYTKREAGYIMTNFSLVSIPFCLMVADTMGIANIFPPFYLCICVVGIILAVIIARIPPIRMVPDTYREAVGKQIDEEIPQEKGMLAYAVEMSCRRAEKFTLKNVGEGGLEVMVGMFFDLIPIVVSWGTLALIIATYTPFFKWISYPMGMYLKVLGVPEAFAAAPATLIGFTDMFIPALLAVTLTSVKTKFVIGVLSLVQIIYLTEVGTIIIKSEIPLNFWKLLVIFLERTIIAIPLIVLFANMIGL
;
A
#
# COMPACT_ATOMS: atom_id res chain seq x y z
N MET A 1 10.70 -7.46 -15.66
CA MET A 1 9.74 -8.54 -15.30
C MET A 1 10.07 -9.84 -16.02
N ARG A 2 9.70 -10.98 -15.44
CA ARG A 2 9.97 -12.33 -16.00
C ARG A 2 8.91 -12.86 -16.98
N GLY A 3 7.98 -12.04 -17.48
CA GLY A 3 6.98 -12.47 -18.49
C GLY A 3 5.83 -13.33 -17.98
N PHE A 4 5.64 -13.43 -16.66
CA PHE A 4 4.53 -14.20 -16.07
C PHE A 4 3.19 -13.46 -16.10
N TYR A 5 3.17 -12.14 -15.98
CA TYR A 5 1.93 -11.37 -15.94
C TYR A 5 1.87 -10.41 -17.12
N THR A 6 0.66 -10.08 -17.60
CA THR A 6 0.49 -8.94 -18.50
C THR A 6 0.83 -7.65 -17.75
N LYS A 7 1.16 -6.59 -18.48
CA LYS A 7 1.44 -5.27 -17.88
C LYS A 7 0.26 -4.80 -17.01
N ARG A 8 -0.97 -5.12 -17.40
CA ARG A 8 -2.19 -4.81 -16.64
C ARG A 8 -2.30 -5.63 -15.36
N GLU A 9 -2.13 -6.95 -15.43
CA GLU A 9 -2.13 -7.83 -14.27
C GLU A 9 -1.04 -7.45 -13.26
N ALA A 10 0.17 -7.19 -13.72
CA ALA A 10 1.26 -6.72 -12.87
C ALA A 10 0.92 -5.36 -12.24
N GLY A 11 0.29 -4.46 -12.99
CA GLY A 11 -0.24 -3.20 -12.47
C GLY A 11 -1.24 -3.43 -11.33
N TYR A 12 -2.22 -4.32 -11.52
CA TYR A 12 -3.20 -4.66 -10.49
C TYR A 12 -2.56 -5.18 -9.21
N ILE A 13 -1.62 -6.13 -9.35
CA ILE A 13 -0.93 -6.77 -8.23
C ILE A 13 -0.13 -5.72 -7.45
N MET A 14 0.67 -4.93 -8.15
CA MET A 14 1.55 -3.93 -7.53
C MET A 14 0.79 -2.81 -6.82
N THR A 15 -0.41 -2.44 -7.28
CA THR A 15 -1.18 -1.33 -6.67
C THR A 15 -2.27 -1.78 -5.70
N ASN A 16 -2.59 -3.08 -5.60
CA ASN A 16 -3.71 -3.55 -4.78
C ASN A 16 -3.42 -4.77 -3.90
N PHE A 17 -2.42 -5.59 -4.21
CA PHE A 17 -2.25 -6.91 -3.58
C PHE A 17 -1.21 -6.94 -2.45
N SER A 18 -0.62 -5.80 -2.11
CA SER A 18 0.32 -5.67 -0.99
C SER A 18 -0.40 -5.28 0.29
N LEU A 19 -0.88 -6.27 1.05
CA LEU A 19 -1.37 -6.04 2.41
C LEU A 19 -0.19 -5.80 3.36
N VAL A 20 -0.34 -4.80 4.22
CA VAL A 20 0.64 -4.47 5.26
C VAL A 20 0.61 -5.55 6.35
N SER A 21 1.78 -5.84 6.94
CA SER A 21 1.90 -6.88 7.96
C SER A 21 1.10 -6.53 9.23
N ILE A 22 0.47 -7.55 9.83
CA ILE A 22 -0.33 -7.38 11.06
C ILE A 22 0.47 -6.68 12.18
N PRO A 23 1.73 -7.05 12.47
CA PRO A 23 2.51 -6.38 13.51
C PRO A 23 2.73 -4.89 13.23
N PHE A 24 2.95 -4.51 11.97
CA PHE A 24 3.11 -3.10 11.61
C PHE A 24 1.79 -2.34 11.75
N CYS A 25 0.66 -2.92 11.34
CA CYS A 25 -0.65 -2.34 11.58
C CYS A 25 -0.90 -2.11 13.07
N LEU A 26 -0.49 -3.05 13.92
CA LEU A 26 -0.60 -2.92 15.38
C LEU A 26 0.29 -1.79 15.92
N MET A 27 1.54 -1.72 15.46
CA MET A 27 2.47 -0.64 15.81
C MET A 27 1.91 0.74 15.45
N VAL A 28 1.27 0.87 14.28
CA VAL A 28 0.62 2.11 13.83
C VAL A 28 -0.57 2.47 14.75
N ALA A 29 -1.42 1.50 15.09
CA ALA A 29 -2.54 1.70 16.01
C ALA A 29 -2.07 2.10 17.42
N ASP A 30 -1.00 1.47 17.91
CA ASP A 30 -0.40 1.75 19.21
C ASP A 30 0.23 3.14 19.27
N THR A 31 0.92 3.55 18.20
CA THR A 31 1.50 4.91 18.07
C THR A 31 0.45 6.01 18.26
N MET A 32 -0.77 5.79 17.76
CA MET A 32 -1.86 6.76 17.90
C MET A 32 -2.63 6.62 19.23
N GLY A 33 -2.34 5.59 20.04
CA GLY A 33 -3.04 5.29 21.29
C GLY A 33 -4.42 4.65 21.09
N ILE A 34 -4.63 3.93 19.98
CA ILE A 34 -5.91 3.26 19.65
C ILE A 34 -5.76 1.73 19.57
N ALA A 35 -4.69 1.16 20.14
CA ALA A 35 -4.46 -0.29 20.15
C ALA A 35 -5.59 -1.10 20.83
N ASN A 36 -6.33 -0.49 21.75
CA ASN A 36 -7.50 -1.10 22.40
C ASN A 36 -8.62 -1.47 21.42
N ILE A 37 -8.72 -0.77 20.27
CA ILE A 37 -9.67 -1.05 19.20
C ILE A 37 -8.99 -1.66 17.97
N PHE A 38 -7.84 -2.33 18.17
CA PHE A 38 -7.09 -2.94 17.07
C PHE A 38 -7.89 -3.98 16.25
N PRO A 39 -8.69 -4.88 16.84
CA PRO A 39 -9.47 -5.84 16.04
C PRO A 39 -10.42 -5.19 15.02
N PRO A 40 -11.30 -4.23 15.38
CA PRO A 40 -12.13 -3.53 14.40
C PRO A 40 -11.31 -2.63 13.46
N PHE A 41 -10.19 -2.06 13.92
CA PHE A 41 -9.27 -1.29 13.08
C PHE A 41 -8.68 -2.16 11.96
N TYR A 42 -8.15 -3.34 12.30
CA TYR A 42 -7.59 -4.26 11.32
C TYR A 42 -8.65 -4.85 10.40
N LEU A 43 -9.84 -5.19 10.92
CA LEU A 43 -10.96 -5.63 10.11
C LEU A 43 -11.38 -4.58 9.07
N CYS A 44 -11.41 -3.30 9.47
CA CYS A 44 -11.69 -2.19 8.56
C CYS A 44 -10.64 -2.11 7.44
N ILE A 45 -9.34 -2.24 7.76
CA ILE A 45 -8.26 -2.28 6.75
C ILE A 45 -8.50 -3.39 5.74
N CYS A 46 -8.83 -4.61 6.19
CA CYS A 46 -9.09 -5.74 5.30
C CYS A 46 -10.30 -5.49 4.40
N VAL A 47 -11.43 -5.08 4.97
CA VAL A 47 -12.68 -4.87 4.22
C VAL A 47 -12.51 -3.73 3.21
N VAL A 48 -12.00 -2.58 3.64
CA VAL A 48 -11.77 -1.42 2.77
C VAL A 48 -10.72 -1.75 1.71
N GLY A 49 -9.65 -2.47 2.06
CA GLY A 49 -8.63 -2.93 1.13
C GLY A 49 -9.19 -3.80 0.01
N ILE A 50 -10.04 -4.77 0.33
CA ILE A 50 -10.72 -5.63 -0.65
C ILE A 50 -11.63 -4.80 -1.56
N ILE A 51 -12.45 -3.91 -0.98
CA ILE A 51 -13.35 -3.05 -1.76
C ILE A 51 -12.55 -2.15 -2.71
N LEU A 52 -11.47 -1.52 -2.23
CA LEU A 52 -10.58 -0.71 -3.06
C LEU A 52 -9.95 -1.54 -4.19
N ALA A 53 -9.49 -2.76 -3.92
CA ALA A 53 -8.90 -3.63 -4.94
C ALA A 53 -9.90 -3.91 -6.08
N VAL A 54 -11.17 -4.11 -5.74
CA VAL A 54 -12.25 -4.31 -6.71
C VAL A 54 -12.55 -3.02 -7.49
N ILE A 55 -12.66 -1.88 -6.81
CA ILE A 55 -13.07 -0.62 -7.44
C ILE A 55 -11.94 -0.02 -8.29
N ILE A 56 -10.74 0.15 -7.73
CA ILE A 56 -9.61 0.85 -8.37
C ILE A 56 -9.14 0.10 -9.62
N ALA A 57 -9.24 -1.23 -9.65
CA ALA A 57 -8.92 -2.00 -10.85
C ALA A 57 -9.74 -1.61 -12.10
N ARG A 58 -10.90 -0.96 -11.89
CA ARG A 58 -11.83 -0.55 -12.95
C ARG A 58 -11.72 0.94 -13.31
N ILE A 59 -10.92 1.73 -12.59
CA ILE A 59 -10.77 3.16 -12.79
C ILE A 59 -9.45 3.44 -13.57
N PRO A 60 -9.41 4.40 -14.52
CA PRO A 60 -8.16 4.90 -15.08
C PRO A 60 -7.26 5.47 -13.98
N PRO A 61 -5.92 5.43 -14.05
CA PRO A 61 -5.11 5.02 -15.19
C PRO A 61 -4.92 3.51 -15.28
N ILE A 62 -5.27 2.74 -14.24
CA ILE A 62 -5.02 1.31 -14.16
C ILE A 62 -5.80 0.55 -15.25
N ARG A 63 -7.09 0.86 -15.44
CA ARG A 63 -7.90 0.25 -16.50
C ARG A 63 -7.32 0.45 -17.91
N MET A 64 -6.58 1.53 -18.12
CA MET A 64 -5.99 1.88 -19.42
C MET A 64 -4.63 1.22 -19.66
N VAL A 65 -4.08 0.48 -18.69
CA VAL A 65 -2.83 -0.25 -18.89
C VAL A 65 -3.05 -1.33 -19.97
N PRO A 66 -2.16 -1.44 -20.98
CA PRO A 66 -2.27 -2.45 -22.03
C PRO A 66 -2.24 -3.87 -21.47
N ASP A 67 -3.04 -4.76 -22.06
CA ASP A 67 -3.07 -6.17 -21.71
C ASP A 67 -2.04 -6.96 -22.51
N THR A 68 -0.78 -6.54 -22.42
CA THR A 68 0.31 -7.12 -23.20
C THR A 68 1.39 -7.65 -22.28
N TYR A 69 1.96 -8.80 -22.66
CA TYR A 69 3.16 -9.33 -22.02
C TYR A 69 4.38 -8.49 -22.38
N ARG A 70 5.49 -8.70 -21.67
CA ARG A 70 6.77 -8.07 -21.97
C ARG A 70 7.27 -8.58 -23.33
N GLU A 71 7.33 -7.70 -24.33
CA GLU A 71 7.73 -8.05 -25.72
C GLU A 71 9.07 -8.81 -25.77
N ALA A 72 10.05 -8.41 -24.96
CA ALA A 72 11.37 -9.04 -24.93
C ALA A 72 11.40 -10.49 -24.40
N VAL A 73 10.36 -10.94 -23.70
CA VAL A 73 10.33 -12.25 -23.00
C VAL A 73 9.10 -13.09 -23.38
N GLY A 74 8.03 -12.49 -23.92
CA GLY A 74 6.79 -13.18 -24.25
C GLY A 74 6.03 -13.72 -23.03
N LYS A 75 5.01 -14.54 -23.26
CA LYS A 75 4.30 -15.29 -22.22
C LYS A 75 5.19 -16.42 -21.72
N GLN A 76 5.60 -16.36 -20.46
CA GLN A 76 6.41 -17.40 -19.80
C GLN A 76 5.58 -18.33 -18.92
N ILE A 77 4.28 -18.06 -18.78
CA ILE A 77 3.36 -18.99 -18.13
C ILE A 77 3.19 -20.20 -19.05
N ASP A 78 3.75 -21.32 -18.59
CA ASP A 78 3.36 -22.66 -19.00
C ASP A 78 2.43 -23.22 -17.91
N GLU A 79 1.12 -23.08 -18.13
CA GLU A 79 0.06 -23.56 -17.23
C GLU A 79 -0.35 -25.00 -17.56
N GLU A 80 0.29 -25.64 -18.54
CA GLU A 80 -0.02 -27.00 -18.94
C GLU A 80 0.46 -27.99 -17.87
N ILE A 81 -0.51 -28.46 -17.07
CA ILE A 81 -0.33 -29.69 -16.29
C ILE A 81 -0.20 -30.82 -17.32
N PRO A 82 0.88 -31.63 -17.29
CA PRO A 82 1.01 -32.77 -18.19
C PRO A 82 -0.25 -33.63 -18.09
N GLN A 83 -0.93 -33.91 -19.21
CA GLN A 83 -2.23 -34.63 -19.23
C GLN A 83 -2.16 -35.99 -18.51
N GLU A 84 -0.96 -36.56 -18.39
CA GLU A 84 -0.68 -37.86 -17.77
C GLU A 84 -0.52 -37.81 -16.24
N LYS A 85 -0.52 -36.62 -15.61
CA LYS A 85 -0.33 -36.46 -14.15
C LYS A 85 -1.48 -35.68 -13.51
N GLY A 86 -1.99 -36.19 -12.39
CA GLY A 86 -2.93 -35.45 -11.54
C GLY A 86 -2.29 -34.20 -10.92
N MET A 87 -3.06 -33.13 -10.75
CA MET A 87 -2.59 -31.82 -10.23
C MET A 87 -1.76 -31.93 -8.94
N LEU A 88 -2.18 -32.75 -7.99
CA LEU A 88 -1.45 -32.96 -6.73
C LEU A 88 -0.08 -33.60 -6.95
N ALA A 89 0.01 -34.62 -7.82
CA ALA A 89 1.28 -35.29 -8.11
C ALA A 89 2.28 -34.33 -8.79
N TYR A 90 1.78 -33.50 -9.72
CA TYR A 90 2.60 -32.49 -10.38
C TYR A 90 3.06 -31.38 -9.41
N ALA A 91 2.19 -30.90 -8.52
CA ALA A 91 2.54 -29.91 -7.50
C ALA A 91 3.60 -30.43 -6.51
N VAL A 92 3.49 -31.69 -6.09
CA VAL A 92 4.49 -32.36 -5.24
C VAL A 92 5.83 -32.47 -5.97
N GLU A 93 5.83 -32.93 -7.23
CA GLU A 93 7.06 -33.06 -8.03
C GLU A 93 7.77 -31.71 -8.21
N MET A 94 7.03 -30.65 -8.55
CA MET A 94 7.59 -29.30 -8.70
C MET A 94 8.16 -28.77 -7.37
N SER A 95 7.49 -29.05 -6.26
CA SER A 95 7.96 -28.69 -4.92
C SER A 95 9.24 -29.45 -4.55
N CYS A 96 9.32 -30.75 -4.85
CA CYS A 96 10.53 -31.56 -4.67
C CYS A 96 11.69 -31.05 -5.53
N ARG A 97 11.47 -30.77 -6.82
CA ARG A 97 12.49 -30.16 -7.70
C ARG A 97 12.98 -28.80 -7.20
N ARG A 98 12.09 -28.00 -6.59
CA ARG A 98 12.48 -26.73 -5.96
C ARG A 98 13.30 -26.96 -4.70
N ALA A 99 12.92 -27.95 -3.88
CA ALA A 99 13.64 -28.33 -2.68
C ALA A 99 15.02 -28.95 -2.98
N GLU A 100 15.18 -29.70 -4.07
CA GLU A 100 16.49 -30.22 -4.51
C GLU A 100 17.49 -29.11 -4.84
N LYS A 101 16.99 -27.97 -5.32
CA LYS A 101 17.81 -26.76 -5.58
C LYS A 101 18.07 -25.94 -4.32
N PHE A 102 17.54 -26.35 -3.16
CA PHE A 102 17.78 -25.69 -1.89
C PHE A 102 19.22 -25.88 -1.44
N THR A 103 19.84 -24.82 -0.96
CA THR A 103 21.13 -24.90 -0.29
C THR A 103 21.14 -23.86 0.82
N LEU A 104 21.61 -24.23 2.02
CA LEU A 104 21.75 -23.31 3.15
C LEU A 104 22.53 -22.04 2.78
N LYS A 105 23.54 -22.19 1.93
CA LYS A 105 24.31 -21.08 1.36
C LYS A 105 23.44 -20.09 0.58
N ASN A 106 22.58 -20.57 -0.33
CA ASN A 106 21.70 -19.71 -1.13
C ASN A 106 20.70 -18.95 -0.25
N VAL A 107 20.22 -19.57 0.84
CA VAL A 107 19.31 -18.91 1.79
C VAL A 107 20.05 -17.86 2.62
N GLY A 108 21.25 -18.18 3.11
CA GLY A 108 22.09 -17.25 3.85
C GLY A 108 22.51 -16.05 3.02
N GLU A 109 23.01 -16.30 1.80
CA GLU A 109 23.42 -15.24 0.86
C GLU A 109 22.23 -14.39 0.43
N GLY A 110 21.09 -15.00 0.06
CA GLY A 110 19.89 -14.26 -0.31
C GLY A 110 19.30 -13.46 0.85
N GLY A 111 19.29 -14.03 2.06
CA GLY A 111 18.84 -13.32 3.26
C GLY A 111 19.75 -12.15 3.62
N LEU A 112 21.07 -12.34 3.51
CA LEU A 112 22.04 -11.28 3.74
C LEU A 112 21.94 -10.18 2.68
N GLU A 113 21.76 -10.54 1.41
CA GLU A 113 21.56 -9.58 0.31
C GLU A 113 20.31 -8.73 0.54
N VAL A 114 19.19 -9.34 0.93
CA VAL A 114 17.96 -8.63 1.28
C VAL A 114 18.19 -7.72 2.49
N MET A 115 18.81 -8.21 3.55
CA MET A 115 19.08 -7.42 4.75
C MET A 115 19.98 -6.21 4.43
N VAL A 116 21.13 -6.45 3.79
CA VAL A 116 22.08 -5.38 3.41
C VAL A 116 21.41 -4.38 2.46
N GLY A 117 20.63 -4.87 1.48
CA GLY A 117 19.83 -4.01 0.61
C GLY A 117 18.85 -3.13 1.38
N MET A 118 18.14 -3.68 2.37
CA MET A 118 17.23 -2.88 3.20
C MET A 118 17.98 -1.80 4.01
N PHE A 119 19.12 -2.13 4.61
CA PHE A 119 19.87 -1.21 5.46
C PHE A 119 20.56 -0.08 4.68
N PHE A 120 21.08 -0.35 3.49
CA PHE A 120 21.90 0.61 2.74
C PHE A 120 21.21 1.24 1.54
N ASP A 121 20.17 0.62 0.98
CA ASP A 121 19.39 1.19 -0.13
C ASP A 121 18.07 1.78 0.39
N LEU A 122 17.25 0.96 1.04
CA LEU A 122 15.86 1.34 1.36
C LEU A 122 15.74 2.30 2.56
N ILE A 123 16.26 1.92 3.73
CA ILE A 123 16.08 2.68 4.97
C ILE A 123 16.62 4.12 4.86
N PRO A 124 17.83 4.38 4.33
CA PRO A 124 18.35 5.75 4.25
C PRO A 124 17.52 6.66 3.34
N ILE A 125 16.99 6.11 2.24
CA ILE A 125 16.10 6.83 1.31
C ILE A 125 14.79 7.17 2.01
N VAL A 126 14.17 6.20 2.69
CA VAL A 126 12.93 6.39 3.46
C VAL A 126 13.12 7.45 4.54
N VAL A 127 14.19 7.36 5.35
CA VAL A 127 14.47 8.32 6.43
C VAL A 127 14.70 9.73 5.88
N SER A 128 15.44 9.85 4.77
CA SER A 128 15.73 11.16 4.16
C SER A 128 14.45 11.83 3.64
N TRP A 129 13.64 11.11 2.86
CA TRP A 129 12.37 11.63 2.35
C TRP A 129 11.35 11.86 3.46
N GLY A 130 11.27 10.96 4.44
CA GLY A 130 10.37 11.10 5.58
C GLY A 130 10.70 12.31 6.44
N THR A 131 11.99 12.56 6.68
CA THR A 131 12.46 13.75 7.43
C THR A 131 12.11 15.03 6.69
N LEU A 132 12.37 15.11 5.37
CA LEU A 132 12.03 16.28 4.57
C LEU A 132 10.51 16.53 4.53
N ALA A 133 9.72 15.47 4.29
CA ALA A 133 8.26 15.56 4.28
C ALA A 133 7.71 16.04 5.63
N LEU A 134 8.25 15.51 6.74
CA LEU A 134 7.84 15.90 8.09
C LEU A 134 8.23 17.35 8.41
N ILE A 135 9.42 17.81 8.02
CA ILE A 135 9.83 19.21 8.18
C ILE A 135 8.85 20.12 7.44
N ILE A 136 8.54 19.80 6.18
CA ILE A 136 7.60 20.59 5.37
C ILE A 136 6.20 20.58 6.02
N ALA A 137 5.74 19.42 6.49
CA ALA A 137 4.42 19.29 7.12
C ALA A 137 4.30 20.01 8.47
N THR A 138 5.37 20.05 9.25
CA THR A 138 5.37 20.59 10.61
C THR A 138 5.67 22.09 10.64
N TYR A 139 6.63 22.54 9.84
CA TYR A 139 7.14 23.91 9.91
C TYR A 139 6.67 24.83 8.78
N THR A 140 5.96 24.31 7.77
CA THR A 140 5.47 25.13 6.65
C THR A 140 3.96 24.96 6.46
N PRO A 141 3.24 25.99 5.96
CA PRO A 141 1.81 25.89 5.67
C PRO A 141 1.50 25.11 4.38
N PHE A 142 2.51 24.52 3.70
CA PHE A 142 2.34 23.87 2.40
C PHE A 142 1.23 22.81 2.42
N PHE A 143 1.33 21.85 3.37
CA PHE A 143 0.32 20.79 3.48
C PHE A 143 -1.03 21.32 3.96
N LYS A 144 -1.07 22.42 4.71
CA LYS A 144 -2.32 23.06 5.14
C LYS A 144 -3.11 23.63 3.97
N TRP A 145 -2.43 24.21 2.97
CA TRP A 145 -3.08 24.77 1.79
C TRP A 145 -3.54 23.68 0.82
N ILE A 146 -2.65 22.74 0.48
CA ILE A 146 -2.98 21.68 -0.50
C ILE A 146 -4.01 20.68 0.04
N SER A 147 -4.05 20.45 1.36
CA SER A 147 -5.05 19.58 1.99
C SER A 147 -6.37 20.28 2.32
N TYR A 148 -6.52 21.57 2.05
CA TYR A 148 -7.77 22.28 2.34
C TYR A 148 -9.02 21.60 1.73
N PRO A 149 -9.00 21.10 0.48
CA PRO A 149 -10.12 20.33 -0.09
C PRO A 149 -10.40 19.04 0.70
N MET A 150 -9.36 18.37 1.20
CA MET A 150 -9.52 17.16 2.04
C MET A 150 -10.13 17.51 3.41
N GLY A 151 -9.82 18.67 3.98
CA GLY A 151 -10.46 19.16 5.21
C GLY A 151 -11.96 19.41 5.01
N MET A 152 -12.34 20.02 3.89
CA MET A 152 -13.76 20.18 3.52
C MET A 152 -14.44 18.82 3.33
N TYR A 153 -13.78 17.89 2.65
CA TYR A 153 -14.29 16.55 2.41
C TYR A 153 -14.54 15.77 3.70
N LEU A 154 -13.56 15.74 4.61
CA LEU A 154 -13.67 15.12 5.93
C LEU A 154 -14.78 15.78 6.77
N LYS A 155 -14.93 17.11 6.68
CA LYS A 155 -15.98 17.85 7.39
C LYS A 155 -17.38 17.47 6.90
N VAL A 156 -17.59 17.33 5.59
CA VAL A 156 -18.86 16.89 5.00
C VAL A 156 -19.23 15.48 5.48
N LEU A 157 -18.23 14.62 5.67
CA LEU A 157 -18.42 13.26 6.19
C LEU A 157 -18.55 13.21 7.73
N GLY A 158 -18.55 14.36 8.41
CA GLY A 158 -18.74 14.43 9.86
C GLY A 158 -17.54 13.94 10.68
N VAL A 159 -16.33 14.01 10.12
CA VAL A 159 -15.10 13.66 10.85
C VAL A 159 -14.69 14.81 11.78
N PRO A 160 -14.54 14.58 13.09
CA PRO A 160 -14.04 15.59 14.02
C PRO A 160 -12.63 16.05 13.65
N GLU A 161 -12.25 17.28 14.00
CA GLU A 161 -10.91 17.81 13.72
C GLU A 161 -10.51 17.74 12.22
N ALA A 162 -11.49 17.76 11.31
CA ALA A 162 -11.31 17.53 9.87
C ALA A 162 -10.15 18.29 9.23
N PHE A 163 -10.03 19.60 9.49
CA PHE A 163 -8.93 20.41 8.93
C PHE A 163 -7.57 20.15 9.57
N ALA A 164 -7.54 19.70 10.83
CA ALA A 164 -6.31 19.30 11.50
C ALA A 164 -5.82 17.94 10.98
N ALA A 165 -6.75 17.05 10.62
CA ALA A 165 -6.47 15.74 10.05
C ALA A 165 -6.18 15.78 8.54
N ALA A 166 -6.60 16.83 7.83
CA ALA A 166 -6.48 16.93 6.38
C ALA A 166 -5.05 16.77 5.83
N PRO A 167 -3.99 17.35 6.42
CA PRO A 167 -2.62 17.12 5.97
C PRO A 167 -2.23 15.64 5.96
N ALA A 168 -2.71 14.87 6.95
CA ALA A 168 -2.38 13.47 7.10
C ALA A 168 -2.96 12.59 5.97
N THR A 169 -4.03 13.03 5.30
CA THR A 169 -4.61 12.27 4.17
C THR A 169 -3.75 12.31 2.91
N LEU A 170 -2.93 13.36 2.74
CA LEU A 170 -2.07 13.55 1.56
C LEU A 170 -0.63 13.12 1.79
N ILE A 171 -0.12 13.30 3.02
CA ILE A 171 1.27 12.91 3.34
C ILE A 171 1.47 11.39 3.33
N GLY A 172 0.39 10.61 3.38
CA GLY A 172 0.45 9.15 3.16
C GLY A 172 1.09 8.78 1.83
N PHE A 173 1.12 9.69 0.84
CA PHE A 173 1.81 9.47 -0.42
C PHE A 173 3.33 9.44 -0.28
N THR A 174 3.89 10.13 0.72
CA THR A 174 5.33 10.06 0.98
C THR A 174 5.68 8.82 1.76
N ASP A 175 4.91 8.49 2.80
CA ASP A 175 5.14 7.34 3.67
C ASP A 175 3.86 6.97 4.43
N MET A 176 3.58 5.66 4.57
CA MET A 176 2.37 5.18 5.24
C MET A 176 2.36 5.36 6.78
N PHE A 177 3.52 5.57 7.40
CA PHE A 177 3.65 5.77 8.85
C PHE A 177 3.49 7.24 9.28
N ILE A 178 3.92 8.19 8.46
CA ILE A 178 3.87 9.62 8.79
C ILE A 178 2.46 10.12 9.14
N PRO A 179 1.37 9.72 8.44
CA PRO A 179 0.02 10.10 8.85
C PRO A 179 -0.31 9.74 10.30
N ALA A 180 0.17 8.59 10.79
CA ALA A 180 -0.05 8.16 12.17
C ALA A 180 0.67 9.07 13.17
N LEU A 181 1.90 9.51 12.85
CA LEU A 181 2.66 10.46 13.66
C LEU A 181 1.96 11.82 13.77
N LEU A 182 1.40 12.33 12.66
CA LEU A 182 0.61 13.56 12.69
C LEU A 182 -0.69 13.39 13.49
N ALA A 183 -1.31 12.21 13.41
CA ALA A 183 -2.55 11.91 14.11
C ALA A 183 -2.40 11.77 15.63
N VAL A 184 -1.18 11.60 16.17
CA VAL A 184 -0.92 11.58 17.63
C VAL A 184 -1.45 12.85 18.30
N THR A 185 -1.34 13.99 17.62
CA THR A 185 -1.75 15.30 18.12
C THR A 185 -3.27 15.51 18.17
N LEU A 186 -4.04 14.63 17.51
CA LEU A 186 -5.50 14.69 17.47
C LEU A 186 -6.10 14.16 18.76
N THR A 187 -7.30 14.62 19.10
CA THR A 187 -8.00 14.21 20.33
C THR A 187 -9.07 13.15 20.06
N SER A 188 -9.71 13.20 18.89
CA SER A 188 -10.78 12.29 18.52
C SER A 188 -10.25 10.89 18.15
N VAL A 189 -10.74 9.88 18.86
CA VAL A 189 -10.49 8.46 18.55
C VAL A 189 -10.97 8.13 17.14
N LYS A 190 -12.13 8.65 16.74
CA LYS A 190 -12.68 8.47 15.38
C LYS A 190 -11.74 9.01 14.32
N THR A 191 -11.21 10.20 14.52
CA THR A 191 -10.31 10.82 13.53
C THR A 191 -8.98 10.07 13.45
N LYS A 192 -8.43 9.64 14.58
CA LYS A 192 -7.26 8.74 14.62
C LYS A 192 -7.52 7.42 13.90
N PHE A 193 -8.67 6.81 14.12
CA PHE A 193 -9.09 5.60 13.43
C PHE A 193 -9.16 5.82 11.92
N VAL A 194 -9.82 6.90 11.47
CA VAL A 194 -9.96 7.21 10.04
C VAL A 194 -8.60 7.40 9.38
N ILE A 195 -7.71 8.21 9.98
CA ILE A 195 -6.38 8.49 9.42
C ILE A 195 -5.48 7.24 9.45
N GLY A 196 -5.50 6.48 10.54
CA GLY A 196 -4.71 5.27 10.67
C GLY A 196 -5.11 4.17 9.69
N VAL A 197 -6.41 3.94 9.50
CA VAL A 197 -6.87 2.98 8.49
C VAL A 197 -6.52 3.49 7.09
N LEU A 198 -6.77 4.79 6.83
CA LEU A 198 -6.50 5.40 5.54
C LEU A 198 -5.04 5.22 5.10
N SER A 199 -4.08 5.46 5.99
CA SER A 199 -2.65 5.36 5.67
C SER A 199 -2.23 3.94 5.31
N LEU A 200 -2.88 2.93 5.90
CA LEU A 200 -2.59 1.51 5.67
C LEU A 200 -3.29 0.95 4.42
N VAL A 201 -4.42 1.51 3.99
CA VAL A 201 -5.14 1.06 2.78
C VAL A 201 -4.73 1.78 1.51
N GLN A 202 -4.04 2.93 1.60
CA GLN A 202 -3.54 3.66 0.42
C GLN A 202 -2.47 2.86 -0.34
N ILE A 203 -1.59 2.11 0.35
CA ILE A 203 -0.56 1.17 -0.16
C ILE A 203 0.52 1.82 -1.07
N ILE A 204 0.21 2.90 -1.78
CA ILE A 204 1.09 3.58 -2.73
C ILE A 204 1.79 4.74 -2.01
N TYR A 205 3.02 4.49 -1.56
CA TYR A 205 3.92 5.50 -1.04
C TYR A 205 5.21 5.54 -1.83
N LEU A 206 5.76 6.74 -2.04
CA LEU A 206 6.85 6.97 -2.98
C LEU A 206 8.16 6.31 -2.57
N THR A 207 8.45 6.21 -1.27
CA THR A 207 9.77 5.79 -0.80
C THR A 207 10.12 4.34 -1.16
N GLU A 208 9.12 3.45 -1.31
CA GLU A 208 9.34 2.04 -1.63
C GLU A 208 8.46 1.54 -2.78
N VAL A 209 7.14 1.46 -2.58
CA VAL A 209 6.22 0.90 -3.58
C VAL A 209 6.24 1.75 -4.86
N GLY A 210 6.26 3.07 -4.71
CA GLY A 210 6.31 3.99 -5.85
C GLY A 210 7.60 3.88 -6.65
N THR A 211 8.76 3.83 -5.99
CA THR A 211 10.06 3.69 -6.67
C THR A 211 10.19 2.34 -7.37
N ILE A 212 9.71 1.26 -6.76
CA ILE A 212 9.69 -0.08 -7.38
C ILE A 212 8.83 -0.08 -8.63
N ILE A 213 7.62 0.51 -8.58
CA ILE A 213 6.72 0.57 -9.74
C ILE A 213 7.33 1.43 -10.85
N ILE A 214 7.91 2.59 -10.53
CA ILE A 214 8.51 3.49 -11.53
C ILE A 214 9.73 2.85 -12.20
N LYS A 215 10.56 2.13 -11.44
CA LYS A 215 11.71 1.38 -11.98
C LYS A 215 11.29 0.14 -12.77
N SER A 216 10.06 -0.34 -12.57
CA SER A 216 9.51 -1.48 -13.31
C SER A 216 9.08 -1.08 -14.73
N GLU A 217 8.88 -2.06 -15.60
CA GLU A 217 8.41 -1.83 -16.98
C GLU A 217 6.88 -1.65 -17.08
N ILE A 218 6.19 -1.46 -15.96
CA ILE A 218 4.76 -1.13 -15.97
C ILE A 218 4.63 0.32 -16.45
N PRO A 219 3.70 0.65 -17.36
CA PRO A 219 3.50 2.01 -17.85
C PRO A 219 2.78 2.91 -16.82
N LEU A 220 3.22 2.88 -15.56
CA LEU A 220 2.78 3.71 -14.45
C LEU A 220 3.90 4.68 -14.07
N ASN A 221 3.81 5.91 -14.58
CA ASN A 221 4.71 6.98 -14.19
C ASN A 221 4.28 7.61 -12.85
N PHE A 222 5.12 8.50 -12.32
CA PHE A 222 4.85 9.25 -11.10
C PHE A 222 3.44 9.88 -11.07
N TRP A 223 3.02 10.54 -12.15
CA TRP A 223 1.71 11.17 -12.24
C TRP A 223 0.56 10.19 -12.11
N LYS A 224 0.66 9.02 -12.76
CA LYS A 224 -0.35 7.96 -12.65
C LYS A 224 -0.42 7.41 -11.23
N LEU A 225 0.72 7.24 -10.55
CA LEU A 225 0.73 6.80 -9.15
C LEU A 225 0.07 7.82 -8.21
N LEU A 226 0.33 9.11 -8.41
CA LEU A 226 -0.32 10.17 -7.65
C LEU A 226 -1.84 10.17 -7.87
N VAL A 227 -2.31 9.99 -9.11
CA VAL A 227 -3.74 9.88 -9.42
C VAL A 227 -4.35 8.67 -8.72
N ILE A 228 -3.73 7.49 -8.80
CA ILE A 228 -4.23 6.29 -8.12
C ILE A 228 -4.27 6.50 -6.60
N PHE A 229 -3.24 7.13 -6.03
CA PHE A 229 -3.23 7.47 -4.60
C PHE A 229 -4.41 8.37 -4.22
N LEU A 230 -4.70 9.41 -5.00
CA LEU A 230 -5.84 10.31 -4.74
C LEU A 230 -7.18 9.58 -4.90
N GLU A 231 -7.34 8.75 -5.92
CA GLU A 231 -8.54 7.92 -6.12
C GLU A 231 -8.77 7.00 -4.92
N ARG A 232 -7.72 6.29 -4.49
CA ARG A 232 -7.78 5.44 -3.28
C ARG A 232 -8.18 6.25 -2.06
N THR A 233 -7.59 7.44 -1.89
CA THR A 233 -7.88 8.32 -0.76
C THR A 233 -9.34 8.74 -0.73
N ILE A 234 -9.86 9.23 -1.86
CA ILE A 234 -11.23 9.71 -1.98
C ILE A 234 -12.23 8.58 -1.78
N ILE A 235 -11.96 7.37 -2.31
CA ILE A 235 -12.89 6.24 -2.19
C ILE A 235 -12.81 5.59 -0.80
N ALA A 236 -11.63 5.55 -0.19
CA ALA A 236 -11.43 4.93 1.12
C ALA A 236 -12.12 5.69 2.25
N ILE A 237 -11.99 7.02 2.29
CA ILE A 237 -12.47 7.83 3.42
C ILE A 237 -13.95 7.58 3.74
N PRO A 238 -14.92 7.63 2.80
CA PRO A 238 -16.32 7.33 3.09
C PRO A 238 -16.55 5.93 3.64
N LEU A 239 -15.84 4.93 3.12
CA LEU A 239 -15.96 3.54 3.57
C LEU A 239 -15.47 3.39 5.01
N ILE A 240 -14.35 4.03 5.34
CA ILE A 240 -13.75 4.01 6.68
C ILE A 240 -14.65 4.76 7.66
N VAL A 241 -15.17 5.94 7.28
CA VAL A 241 -16.07 6.73 8.12
C VAL A 241 -17.38 5.99 8.38
N LEU A 242 -17.93 5.32 7.36
CA LEU A 242 -19.11 4.47 7.52
C LEU A 242 -18.84 3.34 8.51
N PHE A 243 -17.71 2.64 8.36
CA PHE A 243 -17.32 1.58 9.27
C PHE A 243 -17.14 2.08 10.71
N ALA A 244 -16.47 3.24 10.89
CA ALA A 244 -16.27 3.88 12.18
C ALA A 244 -17.61 4.20 12.86
N ASN A 245 -18.58 4.74 12.11
CA ASN A 245 -19.93 5.00 12.62
C ASN A 245 -20.65 3.70 13.05
N MET A 246 -20.49 2.61 12.28
CA MET A 246 -21.14 1.32 12.58
C MET A 246 -20.64 0.70 13.89
N ILE A 247 -19.38 0.91 14.25
CA ILE A 247 -18.79 0.41 15.50
C ILE A 247 -18.93 1.41 16.67
N GLY A 248 -19.60 2.54 16.47
CA GLY A 248 -19.90 3.53 17.51
C GLY A 248 -18.76 4.50 17.83
N LEU A 249 -17.86 4.79 16.87
CA LEU A 249 -16.82 5.82 16.98
C LEU A 249 -17.28 7.23 16.55
#